data_AF-D3RQ36-F1
#
_entry.id   AF-D3RQ36-F1
#
_cell.length_a   1.000
_cell.length_b   1.000
_cell.length_c   1.000
_cell.angle_alpha   90.00
_cell.angle_beta   90.00
_cell.angle_gamma   90.00
#
_symmetry.space_group_name_H-M   'P 1'
#
loop_
_entity.id
_entity.type
_entity.pdbx_description
1 polymer ?
#
loop_
_entity_poly.entity_id
_entity_poly.type
_entity_poly.pdbx_seq_one_letter_code
_entity_poly.pdbx_strand_id
1 'polypeptide(L)'
;MEQMNEAGDVLASTPWERHERLFFDRLGERLDLTDVTEYSARRCTHGKQVFSHTRVYQGETLDRVMVSRYSLRPGRWGLVIFAYPRVDYDLPAFLLHVGGQPPERTLLTLDLAPCSSSLDLEPFARVAHVHRPALELPDERLPLLESVTSPHLLHCTFKPLDPELFLAAFGAVVETWCRYIDQAVSDADVQSRQARGERVLELKRVIFENDPAFPVFTQSFGQSMSDTLAEAAFGGTPGLTIRDFQDVPPPAVGSWANKKLGLIWSADAQKRVGEAPAIIRPMIRRIIEKDAAKEGLDRITVEFVTRCEKKYWTGGGGA
;
A
#
# COMPACT_ATOMS: atom_id res chain seq x y z
N MET A 1 14.40 -32.23 -1.44
CA MET A 1 13.94 -31.97 -2.83
C MET A 1 12.41 -31.94 -2.92
N GLU A 2 11.68 -32.79 -2.19
CA GLU A 2 10.20 -32.76 -2.13
C GLU A 2 9.62 -31.49 -1.46
N GLN A 3 10.26 -30.93 -0.42
CA GLN A 3 9.78 -29.69 0.24
C GLN A 3 9.91 -28.40 -0.60
N MET A 4 10.73 -28.41 -1.66
CA MET A 4 10.80 -27.30 -2.62
C MET A 4 9.65 -27.34 -3.64
N ASN A 5 9.11 -28.53 -3.96
CA ASN A 5 7.96 -28.67 -4.84
C ASN A 5 6.66 -28.20 -4.17
N GLU A 6 6.46 -28.49 -2.87
CA GLU A 6 5.30 -27.98 -2.12
C GLU A 6 5.31 -26.44 -1.97
N ALA A 7 6.50 -25.81 -2.01
CA ALA A 7 6.61 -24.35 -1.95
C ALA A 7 6.12 -23.66 -3.23
N GLY A 8 6.37 -24.28 -4.38
CA GLY A 8 5.84 -23.81 -5.68
C GLY A 8 4.33 -23.96 -5.78
N ASP A 9 3.77 -25.01 -5.19
CA ASP A 9 2.33 -25.33 -5.26
C ASP A 9 1.47 -24.34 -4.45
N VAL A 10 1.95 -23.89 -3.29
CA VAL A 10 1.26 -22.86 -2.46
C VAL A 10 1.33 -21.46 -3.08
N LEU A 11 2.36 -21.17 -3.88
CA LEU A 11 2.49 -19.90 -4.62
C LEU A 11 1.61 -19.87 -5.89
N ALA A 12 1.27 -21.05 -6.43
CA ALA A 12 0.43 -21.20 -7.60
C ALA A 12 -1.07 -21.01 -7.29
N SER A 13 -1.55 -21.38 -6.09
CA SER A 13 -2.98 -21.40 -5.76
C SER A 13 -3.50 -20.17 -4.99
N THR A 14 -3.05 -18.95 -5.31
CA THR A 14 -3.55 -17.73 -4.64
C THR A 14 -4.84 -17.22 -5.31
N PRO A 15 -5.78 -16.59 -4.58
CA PRO A 15 -6.98 -16.01 -5.19
C PRO A 15 -6.69 -14.90 -6.22
N TRP A 16 -5.44 -14.43 -6.27
CA TRP A 16 -5.01 -13.30 -7.10
C TRP A 16 -4.27 -13.72 -8.39
N GLU A 17 -4.14 -15.01 -8.66
CA GLU A 17 -3.42 -15.52 -9.84
C GLU A 17 -3.96 -14.93 -11.16
N ARG A 18 -5.29 -14.86 -11.30
CA ARG A 18 -5.95 -14.29 -12.49
C ARG A 18 -5.64 -12.80 -12.67
N HIS A 19 -5.55 -12.05 -11.57
CA HIS A 19 -5.26 -10.62 -11.61
C HIS A 19 -3.82 -10.38 -12.05
N GLU A 20 -2.89 -11.17 -11.52
CA GLU A 20 -1.49 -11.03 -11.88
C GLU A 20 -1.19 -11.48 -13.32
N ARG A 21 -1.81 -12.57 -13.77
CA ARG A 21 -1.72 -12.98 -15.18
C ARG A 21 -2.24 -11.85 -16.08
N LEU A 22 -3.43 -11.31 -15.79
CA LEU A 22 -3.98 -10.19 -16.54
C LEU A 22 -3.02 -8.99 -16.54
N PHE A 23 -2.44 -8.65 -15.39
CA PHE A 23 -1.49 -7.55 -15.28
C PHE A 23 -0.30 -7.73 -16.24
N PHE A 24 0.40 -8.87 -16.15
CA PHE A 24 1.56 -9.12 -17.01
C PHE A 24 1.18 -9.24 -18.49
N ASP A 25 0.09 -9.94 -18.82
CA ASP A 25 -0.38 -10.09 -20.19
C ASP A 25 -0.70 -8.73 -20.85
N ARG A 26 -1.21 -7.78 -20.07
CA ARG A 26 -1.55 -6.43 -20.55
C ARG A 26 -0.33 -5.52 -20.67
N LEU A 27 0.61 -5.59 -19.72
CA LEU A 27 1.83 -4.80 -19.82
C LEU A 27 2.66 -5.24 -21.02
N GLY A 28 2.79 -6.56 -21.25
CA GLY A 28 3.52 -7.11 -22.39
C GLY A 28 4.93 -6.53 -22.48
N GLU A 29 5.30 -6.02 -23.66
CA GLU A 29 6.64 -5.46 -23.94
C GLU A 29 6.95 -4.16 -23.17
N ARG A 30 5.98 -3.56 -22.48
CA ARG A 30 6.20 -2.35 -21.64
C ARG A 30 7.02 -2.65 -20.39
N LEU A 31 7.21 -3.93 -20.05
CA LEU A 31 7.93 -4.40 -18.89
C LEU A 31 8.97 -5.44 -19.31
N ASP A 32 10.20 -5.29 -18.83
CA ASP A 32 11.22 -6.32 -19.00
C ASP A 32 10.94 -7.45 -18.00
N LEU A 33 10.40 -8.56 -18.50
CA LEU A 33 10.12 -9.74 -17.69
C LEU A 33 11.36 -10.64 -17.50
N THR A 34 12.47 -10.32 -18.16
CA THR A 34 13.72 -11.09 -18.09
C THR A 34 14.70 -10.52 -17.07
N ASP A 35 14.63 -9.21 -16.79
CA ASP A 35 15.36 -8.55 -15.71
C ASP A 35 14.46 -8.38 -14.47
N VAL A 36 14.56 -9.36 -13.56
CA VAL A 36 13.72 -9.42 -12.36
C VAL A 36 14.56 -9.56 -11.10
N THR A 37 14.22 -8.77 -10.08
CA THR A 37 14.70 -8.96 -8.71
C THR A 37 13.61 -9.59 -7.87
N GLU A 38 13.91 -10.71 -7.20
CA GLU A 38 12.95 -11.44 -6.38
C GLU A 38 13.34 -11.42 -4.89
N TYR A 39 12.34 -11.21 -4.03
CA TYR A 39 12.44 -11.27 -2.58
C TYR A 39 11.43 -12.28 -2.06
N SER A 40 11.90 -13.25 -1.28
CA SER A 40 11.06 -14.28 -0.69
C SER A 40 11.25 -14.33 0.81
N ALA A 41 10.14 -14.27 1.55
CA ALA A 41 10.10 -14.53 2.98
C ALA A 41 9.12 -15.68 3.24
N ARG A 42 9.55 -16.68 4.00
CA ARG A 42 8.68 -17.78 4.44
C ARG A 42 8.97 -18.08 5.89
N ARG A 43 7.92 -18.23 6.68
CA ARG A 43 8.02 -18.71 8.06
C ARG A 43 7.02 -19.83 8.28
N CYS A 44 7.52 -20.94 8.81
CA CYS A 44 6.74 -22.10 9.19
C CYS A 44 6.83 -22.30 10.70
N THR A 45 5.70 -22.41 11.39
CA THR A 45 5.66 -22.60 12.85
C THR A 45 4.40 -23.36 13.24
N HIS A 46 4.54 -24.50 13.93
CA HIS A 46 3.42 -25.33 14.42
C HIS A 46 2.29 -25.57 13.39
N GLY A 47 2.65 -26.01 12.18
CA GLY A 47 1.68 -26.27 11.10
C GLY A 47 1.07 -25.02 10.46
N LYS A 48 1.47 -23.81 10.88
CA LYS A 48 1.11 -22.55 10.22
C LYS A 48 2.23 -22.12 9.30
N GLN A 49 1.87 -21.70 8.10
CA GLN A 49 2.78 -21.12 7.13
C GLN A 49 2.35 -19.70 6.82
N VAL A 50 3.30 -18.78 6.83
CA VAL A 50 3.14 -17.43 6.31
C VAL A 50 4.25 -17.17 5.30
N PHE A 51 3.94 -16.41 4.26
CA PHE A 51 4.89 -16.11 3.20
C PHE A 51 4.65 -14.73 2.60
N SER A 52 5.70 -14.20 1.99
CA SER A 52 5.69 -13.06 1.09
C SER A 52 6.60 -13.40 -0.10
N HIS A 53 6.12 -13.13 -1.31
CA HIS A 53 6.85 -13.29 -2.55
C HIS A 53 6.70 -12.01 -3.36
N THR A 54 7.78 -11.25 -3.47
CA THR A 54 7.82 -9.95 -4.13
C THR A 54 8.77 -10.00 -5.31
N ARG A 55 8.31 -9.51 -6.45
CA ARG A 55 9.11 -9.38 -7.67
C ARG A 55 9.13 -7.94 -8.10
N VAL A 56 10.29 -7.46 -8.51
CA VAL A 56 10.51 -6.09 -8.98
C VAL A 56 11.05 -6.13 -10.39
N TYR A 57 10.39 -5.38 -11.26
CA TYR A 57 10.71 -5.25 -12.67
C TYR A 57 10.91 -3.78 -13.03
N GLN A 58 11.45 -3.54 -14.23
CA GLN A 58 11.59 -2.21 -14.80
C GLN A 58 11.11 -2.22 -16.26
N GLY A 59 10.87 -1.03 -16.79
CA GLY A 59 10.54 -0.84 -18.21
C GLY A 59 11.22 0.40 -18.76
N GLU A 60 10.98 0.68 -20.04
CA GLU A 60 11.50 1.89 -20.69
C GLU A 60 10.96 3.15 -19.99
N THR A 61 9.65 3.22 -19.77
CA THR A 61 8.98 4.35 -19.12
C THR A 61 8.73 4.16 -17.62
N LEU A 62 8.98 2.96 -17.11
CA LEU A 62 8.68 2.54 -15.75
C LEU A 62 9.97 2.33 -14.95
N ASP A 63 10.15 3.11 -13.88
CA ASP A 63 11.33 3.01 -13.03
C ASP A 63 11.30 1.74 -12.18
N ARG A 64 10.11 1.41 -11.66
CA ARG A 64 9.93 0.29 -10.74
C ARG A 64 8.51 -0.23 -10.78
N VAL A 65 8.36 -1.52 -11.04
CA VAL A 65 7.09 -2.25 -10.95
C VAL A 65 7.25 -3.37 -9.96
N MET A 66 6.75 -3.16 -8.75
CA MET A 66 6.75 -4.16 -7.68
C MET A 66 5.43 -4.91 -7.69
N VAL A 67 5.50 -6.25 -7.72
CA VAL A 67 4.36 -7.16 -7.58
C VAL A 67 4.63 -8.07 -6.39
N SER A 68 3.86 -7.94 -5.32
CA SER A 68 4.00 -8.71 -4.09
C SER A 68 2.75 -9.51 -3.77
N ARG A 69 2.93 -10.82 -3.61
CA ARG A 69 1.93 -11.73 -3.06
C ARG A 69 2.29 -12.06 -1.63
N TYR A 70 1.31 -12.12 -0.75
CA TYR A 70 1.56 -12.62 0.59
C TYR A 70 0.39 -13.40 1.17
N SER A 71 0.72 -14.29 2.11
CA SER A 71 -0.22 -14.85 3.06
C SER A 71 0.35 -14.71 4.46
N LEU A 72 -0.32 -13.92 5.30
CA LEU A 72 0.15 -13.63 6.66
C LEU A 72 -0.57 -14.46 7.72
N ARG A 73 -1.68 -15.11 7.34
CA ARG A 73 -2.42 -16.12 8.12
C ARG A 73 -3.19 -17.01 7.14
N PRO A 74 -3.58 -18.24 7.54
CA PRO A 74 -4.48 -19.07 6.74
C PRO A 74 -5.74 -18.30 6.32
N GLY A 75 -6.09 -18.37 5.03
CA GLY A 75 -7.23 -17.66 4.44
C GLY A 75 -7.05 -16.14 4.30
N ARG A 76 -5.92 -15.57 4.74
CA ARG A 76 -5.59 -14.16 4.51
C ARG A 76 -4.57 -14.05 3.40
N TRP A 77 -4.97 -13.38 2.32
CA TRP A 77 -4.19 -13.23 1.12
C TRP A 77 -4.09 -11.76 0.76
N GLY A 78 -2.97 -11.37 0.15
CA GLY A 78 -2.83 -10.05 -0.43
C GLY A 78 -2.07 -10.08 -1.75
N LEU A 79 -2.42 -9.11 -2.58
CA LEU A 79 -1.69 -8.73 -3.78
C LEU A 79 -1.46 -7.23 -3.71
N VAL A 80 -0.20 -6.83 -3.80
CA VAL A 80 0.22 -5.43 -3.84
C VAL A 80 0.95 -5.21 -5.16
N ILE A 81 0.52 -4.22 -5.92
CA ILE A 81 1.23 -3.78 -7.12
C ILE A 81 1.47 -2.29 -6.98
N PHE A 82 2.74 -1.91 -6.88
CA PHE A 82 3.15 -0.51 -6.96
C PHE A 82 4.03 -0.32 -8.17
N ALA A 83 3.56 0.47 -9.14
CA ALA A 83 4.33 0.81 -10.32
C ALA A 83 4.56 2.32 -10.37
N TYR A 84 5.83 2.71 -10.34
CA TYR A 84 6.25 4.11 -10.40
C TYR A 84 6.86 4.40 -11.77
N PRO A 85 6.46 5.51 -12.40
CA PRO A 85 7.04 5.92 -13.68
C PRO A 85 8.44 6.48 -13.48
N ARG A 86 9.25 6.47 -14.55
CA ARG A 86 10.44 7.31 -14.60
C ARG A 86 10.00 8.76 -14.67
N VAL A 87 10.75 9.64 -14.00
CA VAL A 87 10.42 11.08 -13.91
C VAL A 87 10.43 11.80 -15.26
N ASP A 88 11.03 11.21 -16.28
CA ASP A 88 11.02 11.71 -17.65
C ASP A 88 9.66 11.61 -18.33
N TYR A 89 8.70 10.85 -17.79
CA TYR A 89 7.39 10.65 -18.40
C TYR A 89 6.28 11.15 -17.49
N ASP A 90 5.32 11.92 -18.04
CA ASP A 90 4.13 12.35 -17.30
C ASP A 90 3.10 11.21 -17.24
N LEU A 91 3.27 10.33 -16.27
CA LEU A 91 2.47 9.13 -16.09
C LEU A 91 1.89 9.10 -14.68
N PRO A 92 0.68 8.55 -14.48
CA PRO A 92 0.23 8.22 -13.16
C PRO A 92 0.95 6.98 -12.65
N ALA A 93 1.20 6.92 -11.34
CA ALA A 93 1.64 5.71 -10.66
C ALA A 93 0.47 4.73 -10.52
N PHE A 94 0.71 3.45 -10.78
CA PHE A 94 -0.30 2.41 -10.57
C PHE A 94 -0.23 1.90 -9.14
N LEU A 95 -1.34 1.99 -8.42
CA LEU A 95 -1.46 1.52 -7.05
C LEU A 95 -2.53 0.45 -6.96
N LEU A 96 -2.14 -0.76 -6.59
CA LEU A 96 -3.04 -1.78 -6.08
C LEU A 96 -2.56 -2.22 -4.71
N HIS A 97 -3.46 -2.18 -3.74
CA HIS A 97 -3.35 -2.95 -2.51
C HIS A 97 -4.67 -3.65 -2.29
N VAL A 98 -4.69 -4.96 -2.50
CA VAL A 98 -5.83 -5.80 -2.16
C VAL A 98 -5.42 -6.83 -1.11
N GLY A 99 -6.23 -6.99 -0.07
CA GLY A 99 -5.91 -7.87 1.04
C GLY A 99 -7.11 -8.26 1.88
N GLY A 100 -6.87 -8.99 2.97
CA GLY A 100 -7.92 -9.42 3.90
C GLY A 100 -8.25 -10.90 3.71
N GLN A 101 -9.53 -11.25 3.77
CA GLN A 101 -10.06 -12.61 3.55
C GLN A 101 -11.03 -12.54 2.36
N PRO A 102 -10.51 -12.49 1.12
CA PRO A 102 -11.35 -12.39 -0.06
C PRO A 102 -12.15 -13.69 -0.30
N PRO A 103 -13.39 -13.60 -0.85
CA PRO A 103 -14.09 -12.37 -1.23
C PRO A 103 -14.78 -11.64 -0.06
N GLU A 104 -15.02 -12.31 1.07
CA GLU A 104 -15.98 -11.86 2.10
C GLU A 104 -15.54 -10.62 2.87
N ARG A 105 -14.23 -10.44 3.08
CA ARG A 105 -13.65 -9.31 3.83
C ARG A 105 -12.42 -8.78 3.11
N THR A 106 -12.66 -7.96 2.09
CA THR A 106 -11.62 -7.40 1.22
C THR A 106 -11.29 -5.97 1.63
N LEU A 107 -10.01 -5.70 1.85
CA LEU A 107 -9.41 -4.37 1.84
C LEU A 107 -8.98 -4.10 0.40
N LEU A 108 -9.35 -2.94 -0.15
CA LEU A 108 -8.99 -2.53 -1.49
C LEU A 108 -8.53 -1.07 -1.50
N THR A 109 -7.43 -0.81 -2.19
CA THR A 109 -7.00 0.48 -2.72
C THR A 109 -6.58 0.23 -4.16
N LEU A 110 -7.25 0.83 -5.13
CA LEU A 110 -6.93 0.75 -6.55
C LEU A 110 -6.99 2.16 -7.16
N ASP A 111 -5.86 2.63 -7.67
CA ASP A 111 -5.72 4.01 -8.15
C ASP A 111 -4.72 4.16 -9.29
N LEU A 112 -4.92 5.19 -10.10
CA LEU A 112 -3.91 5.80 -10.95
C LEU A 112 -3.54 7.16 -10.35
N ALA A 113 -2.55 7.15 -9.46
CA ALA A 113 -2.18 8.30 -8.66
C ALA A 113 -1.39 9.32 -9.49
N PRO A 114 -1.78 10.62 -9.50
CA PRO A 114 -1.12 11.61 -10.34
C PRO A 114 0.29 11.94 -9.86
N CYS A 115 1.26 11.83 -10.76
CA CYS A 115 2.64 12.26 -10.54
C CYS A 115 2.92 13.70 -11.02
N SER A 116 1.97 14.36 -11.68
CA SER A 116 2.00 15.80 -11.97
C SER A 116 0.62 16.41 -11.71
N SER A 117 0.57 17.74 -11.55
CA SER A 117 -0.68 18.48 -11.36
C SER A 117 -1.44 18.72 -12.67
N SER A 118 -0.77 18.58 -13.82
CA SER A 118 -1.34 18.80 -15.15
C SER A 118 -1.84 17.53 -15.83
N LEU A 119 -1.57 16.36 -15.26
CA LEU A 119 -1.93 15.08 -15.84
C LEU A 119 -3.45 14.98 -16.01
N ASP A 120 -3.91 14.75 -17.25
CA ASP A 120 -5.31 14.48 -17.53
C ASP A 120 -5.69 13.09 -17.00
N LEU A 121 -6.55 13.06 -15.99
CA LEU A 121 -7.06 11.83 -15.38
C LEU A 121 -8.45 11.42 -15.88
N GLU A 122 -9.02 12.16 -16.82
CA GLU A 122 -10.37 11.92 -17.35
C GLU A 122 -10.58 10.50 -17.91
N PRO A 123 -9.60 9.86 -18.61
CA PRO A 123 -9.71 8.43 -18.94
C PRO A 123 -9.91 7.51 -17.74
N PHE A 124 -9.22 7.78 -16.62
CA PHE A 124 -9.37 7.01 -15.39
C PHE A 124 -10.66 7.35 -14.64
N ALA A 125 -11.06 8.62 -14.65
CA ALA A 125 -12.31 9.09 -14.06
C ALA A 125 -13.51 8.32 -14.60
N ARG A 126 -13.57 8.09 -15.93
CA ARG A 126 -14.63 7.30 -16.56
C ARG A 126 -14.64 5.85 -16.09
N VAL A 127 -13.48 5.21 -15.97
CA VAL A 127 -13.37 3.84 -15.47
C VAL A 127 -13.84 3.77 -14.02
N ALA A 128 -13.36 4.67 -13.16
CA ALA A 128 -13.78 4.72 -11.77
C ALA A 128 -15.29 4.99 -11.62
N HIS A 129 -15.86 5.87 -12.44
CA HIS A 129 -17.29 6.19 -12.43
C HIS A 129 -18.17 4.97 -12.78
N VAL A 130 -17.73 4.13 -13.71
CA VAL A 130 -18.43 2.89 -14.07
C VAL A 130 -18.30 1.82 -12.98
N HIS A 131 -17.08 1.60 -12.47
CA HIS A 131 -16.82 0.46 -11.59
C HIS A 131 -17.10 0.73 -10.11
N ARG A 132 -17.06 1.98 -9.64
CA ARG A 132 -17.40 2.33 -8.24
C ARG A 132 -18.80 1.84 -7.84
N PRO A 133 -19.89 2.19 -8.55
CA PRO A 133 -21.22 1.70 -8.20
C PRO A 133 -21.39 0.21 -8.45
N ALA A 134 -20.78 -0.35 -9.51
CA ALA A 134 -20.85 -1.78 -9.81
C ALA A 134 -20.25 -2.63 -8.68
N LEU A 135 -19.18 -2.14 -8.04
CA LEU A 135 -18.55 -2.76 -6.89
C LEU A 135 -19.14 -2.29 -5.55
N GLU A 136 -20.17 -1.44 -5.54
CA GLU A 136 -20.76 -0.84 -4.33
C GLU A 136 -19.73 -0.11 -3.45
N LEU A 137 -18.70 0.50 -4.05
CA LEU A 137 -17.63 1.18 -3.32
C LEU A 137 -18.09 2.55 -2.80
N PRO A 138 -17.63 2.97 -1.61
CA PRO A 138 -17.90 4.31 -1.10
C PRO A 138 -17.38 5.39 -2.04
N ASP A 139 -18.07 6.53 -2.05
CA ASP A 139 -17.67 7.75 -2.75
C ASP A 139 -17.06 8.77 -1.77
N GLU A 140 -16.32 8.27 -0.79
CA GLU A 140 -15.58 9.09 0.17
C GLU A 140 -14.11 9.12 -0.20
N ARG A 141 -13.42 10.20 0.14
CA ARG A 141 -11.95 10.23 0.04
C ARG A 141 -11.33 9.44 1.19
N LEU A 142 -10.18 8.83 0.96
CA LEU A 142 -9.42 8.15 1.99
C LEU A 142 -8.45 9.15 2.64
N PRO A 143 -8.73 9.71 3.85
CA PRO A 143 -8.02 10.90 4.33
C PRO A 143 -6.52 10.69 4.58
N LEU A 144 -6.08 9.44 4.72
CA LEU A 144 -4.68 9.08 4.92
C LEU A 144 -3.87 9.14 3.62
N LEU A 145 -4.52 8.94 2.47
CA LEU A 145 -3.88 8.92 1.14
C LEU A 145 -4.36 10.05 0.24
N GLU A 146 -5.30 10.89 0.71
CA GLU A 146 -5.96 11.93 -0.09
C GLU A 146 -4.98 12.91 -0.74
N SER A 147 -3.87 13.23 -0.08
CA SER A 147 -2.89 14.17 -0.64
C SER A 147 -2.16 13.61 -1.85
N VAL A 148 -2.10 12.28 -2.01
CA VAL A 148 -1.28 11.61 -3.03
C VAL A 148 -2.06 10.76 -4.03
N THR A 149 -3.31 10.43 -3.71
CA THR A 149 -4.20 9.65 -4.58
C THR A 149 -5.04 10.54 -5.48
N SER A 150 -5.55 9.96 -6.56
CA SER A 150 -6.49 10.65 -7.43
C SER A 150 -7.84 10.88 -6.73
N PRO A 151 -8.65 11.85 -7.20
CA PRO A 151 -10.04 11.99 -6.73
C PRO A 151 -10.93 10.80 -7.16
N HIS A 152 -10.40 9.86 -7.94
CA HIS A 152 -11.12 8.73 -8.51
C HIS A 152 -10.73 7.38 -7.87
N LEU A 153 -9.95 7.40 -6.79
CA LEU A 153 -9.54 6.23 -6.00
C LEU A 153 -10.72 5.26 -5.76
N LEU A 154 -10.53 4.01 -6.14
CA LEU A 154 -11.43 2.90 -5.81
C LEU A 154 -10.94 2.26 -4.52
N HIS A 155 -11.68 2.37 -3.43
CA HIS A 155 -11.25 1.81 -2.14
C HIS A 155 -12.40 1.25 -1.31
N CYS A 156 -12.08 0.31 -0.43
CA CYS A 156 -12.97 -0.14 0.62
C CYS A 156 -12.21 -0.79 1.78
N THR A 157 -12.83 -0.81 2.96
CA THR A 157 -12.25 -1.41 4.17
C THR A 157 -13.07 -2.62 4.63
N PHE A 158 -12.53 -3.83 4.42
CA PHE A 158 -13.06 -5.11 4.91
C PHE A 158 -14.52 -5.39 4.55
N LYS A 159 -14.89 -5.17 3.29
CA LYS A 159 -16.23 -5.51 2.78
C LYS A 159 -16.19 -6.68 1.80
N PRO A 160 -17.32 -7.36 1.56
CA PRO A 160 -17.46 -8.28 0.46
C PRO A 160 -17.17 -7.58 -0.87
N LEU A 161 -16.42 -8.26 -1.74
CA LEU A 161 -16.12 -7.79 -3.08
C LEU A 161 -16.35 -8.94 -4.06
N ASP A 162 -17.22 -8.72 -5.05
CA ASP A 162 -17.49 -9.73 -6.08
C ASP A 162 -16.21 -9.97 -6.91
N PRO A 163 -15.72 -11.22 -7.01
CA PRO A 163 -14.46 -11.51 -7.71
C PRO A 163 -14.46 -11.16 -9.19
N GLU A 164 -15.57 -11.38 -9.91
CA GLU A 164 -15.62 -11.16 -11.35
C GLU A 164 -15.78 -9.66 -11.67
N LEU A 165 -16.62 -8.96 -10.91
CA LEU A 165 -16.73 -7.51 -11.03
C LEU A 165 -15.42 -6.82 -10.67
N PHE A 166 -14.70 -7.34 -9.66
CA PHE A 166 -13.40 -6.79 -9.29
C PHE A 166 -12.35 -7.05 -10.37
N LEU A 167 -12.28 -8.25 -10.92
CA LEU A 167 -11.36 -8.56 -12.01
C LEU A 167 -11.63 -7.68 -13.24
N ALA A 168 -12.91 -7.43 -13.57
CA ALA A 168 -13.29 -6.52 -14.65
C ALA A 168 -12.83 -5.07 -14.37
N ALA A 169 -13.05 -4.57 -13.15
CA ALA A 169 -12.59 -3.24 -12.74
C ALA A 169 -11.06 -3.13 -12.80
N PHE A 170 -10.35 -4.10 -12.22
CA PHE A 170 -8.89 -4.17 -12.25
C PHE A 170 -8.37 -4.16 -13.69
N GLY A 171 -8.95 -4.99 -14.56
CA GLY A 171 -8.57 -5.03 -15.97
C GLY A 171 -8.76 -3.70 -16.69
N ALA A 172 -9.89 -3.02 -16.49
CA ALA A 172 -10.16 -1.72 -17.08
C ALA A 172 -9.17 -0.64 -16.59
N VAL A 173 -8.75 -0.70 -15.33
CA VAL A 173 -7.73 0.21 -14.77
C VAL A 173 -6.35 -0.08 -15.38
N VAL A 174 -5.95 -1.35 -15.48
CA VAL A 174 -4.68 -1.74 -16.12
C VAL A 174 -4.65 -1.32 -17.59
N GLU A 175 -5.71 -1.59 -18.35
CA GLU A 175 -5.81 -1.19 -19.76
C GLU A 175 -5.77 0.33 -19.93
N THR A 176 -6.35 1.07 -19.01
CA THR A 176 -6.28 2.54 -19.01
C THR A 176 -4.87 3.03 -18.68
N TRP A 177 -4.17 2.37 -17.76
CA TRP A 177 -2.78 2.68 -17.46
C TRP A 177 -1.85 2.38 -18.63
N CYS A 178 -2.02 1.25 -19.31
CA CYS A 178 -1.29 0.92 -20.54
C CYS A 178 -1.48 2.00 -21.61
N ARG A 179 -2.68 2.57 -21.75
CA ARG A 179 -2.91 3.68 -22.69
C ARG A 179 -2.15 4.95 -22.32
N TYR A 180 -2.00 5.27 -21.02
CA TYR A 180 -1.12 6.36 -20.61
C TYR A 180 0.33 6.05 -20.99
N ILE A 181 0.81 4.84 -20.74
CA ILE A 181 2.18 4.41 -21.09
C ILE A 181 2.42 4.54 -22.60
N ASP A 182 1.50 4.07 -23.43
CA ASP A 182 1.62 4.09 -24.89
C ASP A 182 1.65 5.50 -25.48
N GLN A 183 1.04 6.46 -24.78
CA GLN A 183 0.95 7.86 -25.20
C GLN A 183 2.04 8.73 -24.56
N ALA A 184 2.81 8.18 -23.63
CA ALA A 184 3.81 8.94 -22.90
C ALA A 184 4.94 9.38 -23.81
N VAL A 185 5.29 10.66 -23.71
CA VAL A 185 6.43 11.24 -24.38
C VAL A 185 7.43 11.69 -23.32
N SER A 186 8.71 11.46 -23.59
CA SER A 186 9.77 11.95 -22.71
C SER A 186 9.77 13.47 -22.68
N ASP A 187 9.76 14.00 -21.47
CA ASP A 187 9.74 15.42 -21.17
C ASP A 187 11.17 15.94 -21.00
N ALA A 188 11.54 16.92 -21.83
CA ALA A 188 12.85 17.55 -21.77
C ALA A 188 12.96 18.61 -20.67
N ASP A 189 11.84 19.12 -20.14
CA ASP A 189 11.86 20.20 -19.17
C ASP A 189 12.37 19.73 -17.80
N VAL A 190 13.43 20.38 -17.31
CA VAL A 190 14.08 20.01 -16.05
C VAL A 190 13.18 20.34 -14.86
N GLN A 191 12.43 21.44 -14.90
CA GLN A 191 11.58 21.86 -13.78
C GLN A 191 10.38 20.92 -13.62
N SER A 192 9.72 20.57 -14.71
CA SER A 192 8.66 19.56 -14.77
C SER A 192 9.13 18.21 -14.22
N ARG A 193 10.30 17.71 -14.68
CA ARG A 193 10.89 16.46 -14.18
C ARG A 193 11.20 16.49 -12.69
N GLN A 194 11.74 17.61 -12.19
CA GLN A 194 12.01 17.78 -10.77
C GLN A 194 10.71 17.75 -9.95
N ALA A 195 9.69 18.50 -10.38
CA ALA A 195 8.39 18.54 -9.71
C ALA A 195 7.72 17.16 -9.68
N ARG A 196 7.80 16.40 -10.78
CA ARG A 196 7.33 15.00 -10.82
C ARG A 196 8.12 14.11 -9.85
N GLY A 197 9.43 14.28 -9.77
CA GLY A 197 10.27 13.54 -8.82
C GLY A 197 9.87 13.80 -7.36
N GLU A 198 9.68 15.07 -6.98
CA GLU A 198 9.20 15.46 -5.65
C GLU A 198 7.82 14.86 -5.35
N ARG A 199 6.93 14.87 -6.35
CA ARG A 199 5.58 14.29 -6.23
C ARG A 199 5.61 12.77 -6.04
N VAL A 200 6.45 12.05 -6.78
CA VAL A 200 6.64 10.60 -6.62
C VAL A 200 7.21 10.26 -5.25
N LEU A 201 8.16 11.07 -4.74
CA LEU A 201 8.69 10.90 -3.38
C LEU A 201 7.64 11.13 -2.30
N GLU A 202 6.81 12.17 -2.46
CA GLU A 202 5.68 12.42 -1.57
C GLU A 202 4.69 11.24 -1.57
N LEU A 203 4.33 10.74 -2.75
CA LEU A 203 3.49 9.57 -2.94
C LEU A 203 4.03 8.36 -2.18
N LYS A 204 5.29 7.99 -2.44
CA LYS A 204 5.95 6.86 -1.78
C LYS A 204 5.96 7.03 -0.26
N ARG A 205 6.22 8.24 0.23
CA ARG A 205 6.26 8.55 1.67
C ARG A 205 4.90 8.38 2.32
N VAL A 206 3.87 8.97 1.73
CA VAL A 206 2.51 8.91 2.28
C VAL A 206 1.97 7.48 2.24
N ILE A 207 2.25 6.70 1.20
CA ILE A 207 1.88 5.28 1.17
C ILE A 207 2.63 4.52 2.27
N PHE A 208 3.96 4.62 2.32
CA PHE A 208 4.77 3.91 3.31
C PHE A 208 4.34 4.23 4.76
N GLU A 209 4.08 5.50 5.06
CA GLU A 209 3.62 5.93 6.38
C GLU A 209 2.21 5.42 6.74
N ASN A 210 1.38 5.04 5.77
CA ASN A 210 -0.01 4.67 6.00
C ASN A 210 -0.36 3.24 5.54
N ASP A 211 0.61 2.46 5.09
CA ASP A 211 0.41 1.07 4.69
C ASP A 211 0.35 0.15 5.92
N PRO A 212 -0.79 -0.53 6.16
CA PRO A 212 -0.96 -1.41 7.31
C PRO A 212 -0.16 -2.73 7.23
N ALA A 213 0.47 -3.06 6.10
CA ALA A 213 1.16 -4.33 5.88
C ALA A 213 2.51 -4.42 6.59
N PHE A 214 3.29 -3.34 6.64
CA PHE A 214 4.64 -3.35 7.24
C PHE A 214 4.69 -3.76 8.72
N PRO A 215 3.80 -3.25 9.61
CA PRO A 215 3.73 -3.77 10.98
C PRO A 215 3.55 -5.30 11.03
N VAL A 216 2.72 -5.84 10.14
CA VAL A 216 2.44 -7.28 10.07
C VAL A 216 3.63 -8.05 9.51
N PHE A 217 4.34 -7.49 8.52
CA PHE A 217 5.59 -8.06 8.00
C PHE A 217 6.69 -8.09 9.06
N THR A 218 6.91 -6.99 9.81
CA THR A 218 7.87 -6.96 10.93
C THR A 218 7.53 -8.02 11.97
N GLN A 219 6.25 -8.16 12.35
CA GLN A 219 5.83 -9.19 13.30
C GLN A 219 6.05 -10.62 12.76
N SER A 220 5.83 -10.82 11.46
CA SER A 220 5.86 -12.14 10.83
C SER A 220 7.28 -12.60 10.52
N PHE A 221 8.11 -11.70 9.98
CA PHE A 221 9.42 -12.00 9.38
C PHE A 221 10.59 -11.28 10.06
N GLY A 222 10.34 -10.36 10.99
CA GLY A 222 11.36 -9.54 11.64
C GLY A 222 11.67 -8.24 10.89
N GLN A 223 12.33 -7.31 11.58
CA GLN A 223 12.60 -5.95 11.06
C GLN A 223 13.43 -5.96 9.78
N SER A 224 14.53 -6.71 9.75
CA SER A 224 15.44 -6.76 8.58
C SER A 224 14.73 -7.22 7.29
N MET A 225 13.82 -8.19 7.40
CA MET A 225 13.04 -8.62 6.24
C MET A 225 11.96 -7.59 5.87
N SER A 226 11.30 -6.98 6.85
CA SER A 226 10.35 -5.90 6.58
C SER A 226 11.01 -4.71 5.88
N ASP A 227 12.22 -4.35 6.29
CA ASP A 227 13.07 -3.32 5.68
C ASP A 227 13.40 -3.66 4.23
N THR A 228 13.76 -4.92 3.96
CA THR A 228 14.01 -5.41 2.60
C THR A 228 12.77 -5.31 1.71
N LEU A 229 11.59 -5.68 2.24
CA LEU A 229 10.32 -5.57 1.51
C LEU A 229 9.92 -4.10 1.29
N ALA A 230 10.26 -3.21 2.21
CA ALA A 230 10.04 -1.76 2.04
C ALA A 230 10.91 -1.20 0.92
N GLU A 231 12.18 -1.61 0.83
CA GLU A 231 13.07 -1.22 -0.26
C GLU A 231 12.56 -1.74 -1.62
N ALA A 232 12.06 -2.97 -1.66
CA ALA A 232 11.42 -3.51 -2.86
C ALA A 232 10.24 -2.62 -3.31
N ALA A 233 9.43 -2.14 -2.36
CA ALA A 233 8.24 -1.33 -2.59
C ALA A 233 8.52 0.15 -2.91
N PHE A 234 9.53 0.77 -2.30
CA PHE A 234 9.70 2.24 -2.31
C PHE A 234 11.09 2.73 -2.73
N GLY A 235 12.02 1.84 -3.03
CA GLY A 235 13.30 2.19 -3.64
C GLY A 235 13.16 2.70 -5.08
N GLY A 236 14.25 2.66 -5.85
CA GLY A 236 14.29 3.14 -7.24
C GLY A 236 14.65 4.62 -7.36
N THR A 237 14.30 5.25 -8.49
CA THR A 237 14.65 6.63 -8.81
C THR A 237 13.40 7.44 -9.18
N PRO A 238 12.95 8.39 -8.32
CA PRO A 238 13.46 8.68 -6.99
C PRO A 238 12.98 7.64 -5.97
N GLY A 239 13.81 7.28 -5.00
CA GLY A 239 13.53 6.26 -4.00
C GLY A 239 13.53 6.81 -2.59
N LEU A 240 12.82 6.14 -1.69
CA LEU A 240 12.95 6.35 -0.25
C LEU A 240 14.02 5.42 0.29
N THR A 241 14.87 5.93 1.18
CA THR A 241 15.74 5.08 1.98
C THR A 241 15.17 4.94 3.38
N ILE A 242 15.42 3.80 4.04
CA ILE A 242 14.99 3.58 5.42
C ILE A 242 15.57 4.64 6.38
N ARG A 243 16.75 5.19 6.05
CA ARG A 243 17.40 6.27 6.82
C ARG A 243 16.56 7.54 6.85
N ASP A 244 15.81 7.83 5.80
CA ASP A 244 14.95 9.03 5.71
C ASP A 244 13.82 9.03 6.76
N PHE A 245 13.59 7.89 7.44
CA PHE A 245 12.58 7.73 8.48
C PHE A 245 13.14 7.61 9.91
N GLN A 246 14.47 7.60 10.09
CA GLN A 246 15.11 7.36 11.40
C GLN A 246 15.41 8.65 12.19
N ASP A 247 15.45 9.82 11.54
CA ASP A 247 16.00 11.05 12.13
C ASP A 247 14.96 12.01 12.76
N VAL A 248 13.75 11.55 13.09
CA VAL A 248 12.82 12.34 13.90
C VAL A 248 12.93 11.90 15.37
N PRO A 249 13.62 12.67 16.24
CA PRO A 249 13.69 12.31 17.66
C PRO A 249 12.27 12.22 18.24
N PRO A 250 11.97 11.15 19.01
CA PRO A 250 10.67 11.03 19.62
C PRO A 250 10.44 12.24 20.54
N PRO A 251 9.25 12.88 20.50
CA PRO A 251 8.96 13.97 21.42
C PRO A 251 9.01 13.46 22.87
N ALA A 252 9.38 14.32 23.80
CA ALA A 252 9.50 13.98 25.22
C ALA A 252 8.20 13.33 25.76
N VAL A 253 8.33 12.32 26.61
CA VAL A 253 7.17 11.63 27.25
C VAL A 253 6.30 12.66 27.98
N GLY A 254 5.01 12.73 27.65
CA GLY A 254 4.06 13.71 28.17
C GLY A 254 3.84 14.94 27.28
N SER A 255 4.59 15.11 26.19
CA SER A 255 4.53 16.32 25.35
C SER A 255 3.61 16.22 24.11
N TRP A 256 3.03 15.05 23.83
CA TRP A 256 2.19 14.89 22.65
C TRP A 256 0.85 15.60 22.84
N ALA A 257 0.67 16.68 22.10
CA ALA A 257 -0.60 17.37 21.94
C ALA A 257 -0.86 17.62 20.45
N ASN A 258 -2.09 17.39 20.02
CA ASN A 258 -2.57 17.81 18.71
C ASN A 258 -3.45 19.05 18.90
N LYS A 259 -2.82 20.23 18.81
CA LYS A 259 -3.49 21.53 19.02
C LYS A 259 -4.64 21.79 18.04
N LYS A 260 -4.58 21.22 16.83
CA LYS A 260 -5.63 21.38 15.82
C LYS A 260 -6.89 20.59 16.18
N LEU A 261 -6.72 19.41 16.79
CA LEU A 261 -7.81 18.54 17.21
C LEU A 261 -8.20 18.73 18.69
N GLY A 262 -7.51 19.60 19.42
CA GLY A 262 -7.73 19.79 20.86
C GLY A 262 -7.35 18.59 21.73
N LEU A 263 -6.50 17.69 21.23
CA LEU A 263 -6.18 16.41 21.89
C LEU A 263 -4.89 16.48 22.68
N ILE A 264 -4.89 15.89 23.88
CA ILE A 264 -3.71 15.72 24.73
C ILE A 264 -3.50 14.23 25.01
N TRP A 265 -2.26 13.75 24.89
CA TRP A 265 -1.95 12.35 25.20
C TRP A 265 -1.44 12.19 26.64
N SER A 266 -1.88 11.14 27.34
CA SER A 266 -1.27 10.74 28.60
C SER A 266 0.15 10.20 28.40
N ALA A 267 0.99 10.29 29.43
CA ALA A 267 2.36 9.77 29.39
C ALA A 267 2.40 8.26 29.07
N ASP A 268 1.50 7.48 29.66
CA ASP A 268 1.42 6.04 29.43
C ASP A 268 0.93 5.68 28.03
N ALA A 269 0.02 6.48 27.45
CA ALA A 269 -0.41 6.33 26.07
C ALA A 269 0.75 6.58 25.09
N GLN A 270 1.55 7.63 25.34
CA GLN A 270 2.75 7.92 24.53
C GLN A 270 3.78 6.80 24.65
N LYS A 271 4.00 6.29 25.87
CA LYS A 271 4.90 5.16 26.12
C LYS A 271 4.46 3.92 25.34
N ARG A 272 3.17 3.59 25.35
CA ARG A 272 2.61 2.45 24.62
C ARG A 272 2.82 2.55 23.11
N VAL A 273 2.59 3.73 22.52
CA VAL A 273 2.89 3.96 21.10
C VAL A 273 4.40 3.92 20.83
N GLY A 274 5.23 4.37 21.78
CA GLY A 274 6.68 4.31 21.70
C GLY A 274 7.27 2.90 21.63
N GLU A 275 6.54 1.87 22.08
CA GLU A 275 6.95 0.46 21.96
C GLU A 275 6.89 -0.05 20.51
N ALA A 276 6.14 0.62 19.64
CA ALA A 276 6.10 0.29 18.22
C ALA A 276 7.40 0.72 17.50
N PRO A 277 7.79 0.07 16.37
CA PRO A 277 8.89 0.52 15.52
C PRO A 277 8.74 1.99 15.09
N ALA A 278 9.85 2.74 15.08
CA ALA A 278 9.85 4.19 14.85
C ALA A 278 9.09 4.62 13.58
N ILE A 279 9.22 3.83 12.50
CA ILE A 279 8.56 4.03 11.21
C ILE A 279 7.03 4.09 11.32
N ILE A 280 6.42 3.28 12.19
CA ILE A 280 4.96 3.12 12.25
C ILE A 280 4.32 3.95 13.37
N ARG A 281 5.12 4.56 14.26
CA ARG A 281 4.64 5.42 15.35
C ARG A 281 3.81 6.61 14.85
N PRO A 282 4.20 7.33 13.77
CA PRO A 282 3.41 8.45 13.24
C PRO A 282 2.02 7.98 12.78
N MET A 283 1.94 6.81 12.13
CA MET A 283 0.67 6.20 11.69
C MET A 283 -0.24 5.87 12.87
N ILE A 284 0.29 5.13 13.86
CA ILE A 284 -0.45 4.73 15.06
C ILE A 284 -1.00 5.97 15.77
N ARG A 285 -0.16 7.00 15.94
CA ARG A 285 -0.56 8.25 16.55
C ARG A 285 -1.70 8.93 15.79
N ARG A 286 -1.61 9.05 14.45
CA ARG A 286 -2.65 9.69 13.63
C ARG A 286 -3.98 8.96 13.66
N ILE A 287 -3.98 7.62 13.60
CA ILE A 287 -5.19 6.79 13.67
C ILE A 287 -5.90 7.01 15.01
N ILE A 288 -5.15 6.96 16.11
CA ILE A 288 -5.67 7.13 17.47
C ILE A 288 -6.19 8.57 17.67
N GLU A 289 -5.47 9.58 17.18
CA GLU A 289 -5.94 10.98 17.23
C GLU A 289 -7.23 11.18 16.42
N LYS A 290 -7.33 10.58 15.22
CA LYS A 290 -8.54 10.65 14.40
C LYS A 290 -9.75 10.01 15.09
N ASP A 291 -9.57 8.83 15.67
CA ASP A 291 -10.65 8.15 16.39
C ASP A 291 -11.04 8.89 17.67
N ALA A 292 -10.07 9.43 18.41
CA ALA A 292 -10.34 10.24 19.59
C ALA A 292 -11.15 11.50 19.24
N ALA A 293 -10.78 12.19 18.15
CA ALA A 293 -11.53 13.35 17.66
C ALA A 293 -12.96 12.99 17.23
N LYS A 294 -13.15 11.84 16.55
CA LYS A 294 -14.49 11.33 16.19
C LYS A 294 -15.36 11.01 17.41
N GLU A 295 -14.75 10.52 18.48
CA GLU A 295 -15.43 10.22 19.74
C GLU A 295 -15.58 11.47 20.65
N GLY A 296 -15.13 12.64 20.21
CA GLY A 296 -15.23 13.89 20.97
C GLY A 296 -14.36 13.89 22.24
N LEU A 297 -13.31 13.07 22.27
CA LEU A 297 -12.36 13.05 23.39
C LEU A 297 -11.44 14.27 23.33
N ASP A 298 -11.05 14.76 24.50
CA ASP A 298 -10.02 15.79 24.69
C ASP A 298 -8.67 15.17 25.14
N ARG A 299 -8.71 13.92 25.63
CA ARG A 299 -7.55 13.20 26.16
C ARG A 299 -7.47 11.76 25.66
N ILE A 300 -6.30 11.38 25.16
CA ILE A 300 -5.98 10.01 24.75
C ILE A 300 -5.27 9.30 25.89
N THR A 301 -5.89 8.23 26.41
CA THR A 301 -5.36 7.40 27.50
C THR A 301 -4.84 6.06 26.98
N VAL A 302 -4.08 5.33 27.81
CA VAL A 302 -3.52 4.02 27.42
C VAL A 302 -4.62 2.99 27.17
N GLU A 303 -5.77 3.10 27.84
CA GLU A 303 -6.96 2.28 27.60
C GLU A 303 -7.54 2.55 26.22
N PHE A 304 -7.59 3.82 25.81
CA PHE A 304 -8.04 4.20 24.48
C PHE A 304 -7.08 3.71 23.39
N VAL A 305 -5.76 3.84 23.61
CA VAL A 305 -4.74 3.26 22.73
C VAL A 305 -4.94 1.75 22.62
N THR A 306 -5.07 1.05 23.75
CA THR A 306 -5.28 -0.41 23.80
C THR A 306 -6.58 -0.82 23.10
N ARG A 307 -7.63 0.01 23.20
CA ARG A 307 -8.89 -0.22 22.49
C ARG A 307 -8.74 -0.04 20.98
N CYS A 308 -8.00 0.99 20.55
CA CYS A 308 -7.63 1.16 19.15
C CYS A 308 -6.76 0.01 18.65
N GLU A 309 -5.80 -0.46 19.44
CA GLU A 309 -5.04 -1.70 19.21
C GLU A 309 -5.95 -2.92 19.05
N LYS A 310 -6.98 -3.05 19.89
CA LYS A 310 -8.01 -4.09 19.72
C LYS A 310 -8.82 -3.93 18.45
N LYS A 311 -9.21 -2.71 18.11
CA LYS A 311 -10.01 -2.41 16.94
C LYS A 311 -9.26 -2.64 15.62
N TYR A 312 -8.01 -2.20 15.53
CA TYR A 312 -7.25 -2.17 14.29
C TYR A 312 -6.14 -3.21 14.21
N TRP A 313 -5.58 -3.67 15.33
CA TRP A 313 -4.39 -4.52 15.37
C TRP A 313 -4.60 -5.92 15.95
N THR A 314 -5.54 -6.13 16.87
CA THR A 314 -5.79 -7.44 17.51
C THR A 314 -7.20 -8.03 17.31
N GLY A 315 -8.14 -7.29 16.72
CA GLY A 315 -9.54 -7.67 16.45
C GLY A 315 -9.77 -8.75 15.38
N GLY A 316 -8.80 -9.64 15.19
CA GLY A 316 -8.91 -10.83 14.36
C GLY A 316 -8.54 -12.12 15.11
N GLY A 317 -8.63 -12.12 16.44
CA GLY A 317 -8.43 -13.30 17.28
C GLY A 317 -9.39 -13.28 18.46
N GLY A 318 -10.56 -13.86 18.29
CA GLY A 318 -11.56 -13.94 19.36
C GLY A 318 -13.00 -14.11 18.88
N ALA A 319 -13.23 -15.11 18.01
CA ALA A 319 -14.44 -15.93 17.88
C ALA A 319 -14.18 -16.89 16.71
#